data_AF-A0A7W1TYD1-F1
#
_entry.id   AF-A0A7W1TYD1-F1
#
_cell.length_a   1.000
_cell.length_b   1.000
_cell.length_c   1.000
_cell.angle_alpha   90.00
_cell.angle_beta   90.00
_cell.angle_gamma   90.00
#
_symmetry.space_group_name_H-M   'P 1'
#
loop_
_entity.id
_entity.type
_entity.pdbx_description
1 polymer ?
#
loop_
_entity_poly.entity_id
_entity_poly.type
_entity_poly.pdbx_seq_one_letter_code
_entity_poly.pdbx_strand_id
1 'polypeptide(L)' 'HVPVARDIAQTGNTSAASVPLATARMLAAGEAHSGGLSLQLGFGAGLVYAAQVVVLP' A
#
# COMPACT_ATOMS: atom_id res chain seq x y z
N HIS A 1 17.02 0.06 -4.65
CA HIS A 1 16.03 1.13 -4.41
C HIS A 1 14.75 0.47 -3.89
N VAL A 2 14.10 1.02 -2.86
CA VAL A 2 12.85 0.45 -2.31
C VAL A 2 11.67 1.09 -3.06
N PRO A 3 10.78 0.30 -3.70
CA PRO A 3 9.61 0.83 -4.39
C PRO A 3 8.61 1.40 -3.38
N VAL A 4 7.99 2.54 -3.73
CA VAL A 4 7.01 3.24 -2.88
C VAL A 4 5.76 3.50 -3.73
N ALA A 5 4.61 3.09 -3.23
CA ALA A 5 3.35 3.30 -3.93
C ALA A 5 3.08 4.79 -4.17
N ARG A 6 2.73 5.15 -5.41
CA ARG A 6 2.33 6.51 -5.80
C ARG A 6 0.90 6.58 -6.36
N ASP A 7 0.08 5.61 -5.96
CA ASP A 7 -1.26 5.42 -6.51
C ASP A 7 -2.20 6.63 -6.29
N ILE A 8 -1.93 7.42 -5.25
CA ILE A 8 -2.67 8.64 -4.93
C ILE A 8 -2.75 9.61 -6.12
N ALA A 9 -1.75 9.63 -7.00
CA ALA A 9 -1.72 10.52 -8.16
C ALA A 9 -2.84 10.22 -9.19
N GLN A 10 -3.35 8.98 -9.22
CA GLN A 10 -4.40 8.55 -10.14
C GLN A 10 -5.73 8.24 -9.41
N THR A 11 -5.66 7.69 -8.19
CA THR A 11 -6.86 7.21 -7.45
C THR A 11 -7.36 8.19 -6.40
N GLY A 12 -6.51 9.10 -5.91
CA GLY A 12 -6.81 9.92 -4.74
C GLY A 12 -6.91 9.13 -3.43
N ASN A 13 -7.48 9.75 -2.40
CA ASN A 13 -7.66 9.15 -1.07
C ASN A 13 -8.95 8.31 -1.01
N THR A 14 -8.80 6.99 -0.94
CA THR A 14 -9.92 6.03 -0.85
C THR A 14 -10.10 5.47 0.57
N SER A 15 -9.63 6.21 1.58
CA SER A 15 -9.69 5.84 2.99
C SER A 15 -9.06 4.45 3.20
N ALA A 16 -9.76 3.52 3.85
CA ALA A 16 -9.32 2.16 4.13
C ALA A 16 -8.91 1.35 2.88
N ALA A 17 -9.41 1.69 1.68
CA ALA A 17 -9.06 0.99 0.45
C ALA A 17 -7.71 1.42 -0.14
N SER A 18 -7.10 2.50 0.35
CA SER A 18 -5.89 3.09 -0.26
C SER A 18 -4.71 2.11 -0.28
N VAL A 19 -4.43 1.43 0.83
CA VAL A 19 -3.32 0.49 0.96
C VAL A 19 -3.49 -0.76 0.09
N PRO A 20 -4.63 -1.50 0.13
CA PRO A 20 -4.80 -2.68 -0.71
C PRO A 20 -4.86 -2.35 -2.21
N LEU A 21 -5.49 -1.25 -2.62
CA LEU A 21 -5.53 -0.84 -4.03
C LEU A 21 -4.14 -0.49 -4.57
N ALA A 22 -3.36 0.27 -3.79
CA ALA A 22 -2.00 0.61 -4.13
C ALA A 22 -1.11 -0.64 -4.24
N THR A 23 -1.24 -1.58 -3.29
CA THR A 23 -0.50 -2.84 -3.30
C THR A 23 -0.81 -3.68 -4.53
N ALA A 24 -2.10 -3.85 -4.86
CA ALA A 24 -2.54 -4.61 -6.03
C ALA A 24 -1.99 -4.02 -7.34
N ARG A 25 -2.00 -2.68 -7.47
CA ARG A 25 -1.45 -2.00 -8.65
C ARG A 25 0.07 -2.13 -8.76
N MET A 26 0.80 -1.99 -7.65
CA MET A 26 2.26 -2.19 -7.66
C MET A 26 2.64 -3.62 -8.07
N LEU A 27 1.90 -4.63 -7.62
CA LEU A 27 2.09 -6.02 -8.05
C LEU A 27 1.79 -6.18 -9.54
N ALA A 28 0.67 -5.63 -10.03
CA ALA A 28 0.29 -5.70 -11.44
C ALA A 28 1.28 -4.96 -12.37
N ALA A 29 1.89 -3.87 -11.89
CA ALA A 29 2.88 -3.08 -12.62
C ALA A 29 4.31 -3.63 -12.51
N GLY A 30 4.55 -4.68 -11.69
CA GLY A 30 5.89 -5.22 -11.43
C GLY A 30 6.79 -4.32 -10.60
N GLU A 31 6.24 -3.29 -9.95
CA GLU A 31 6.97 -2.42 -9.02
C GLU A 31 7.24 -3.12 -7.69
N ALA A 32 6.31 -3.99 -7.27
CA ALA A 32 6.44 -4.88 -6.12
C ALA A 32 6.38 -6.34 -6.59
N HIS A 33 7.02 -7.23 -5.83
CA HIS A 33 7.17 -8.63 -6.20
C HIS A 33 6.53 -9.54 -5.15
N SER A 34 5.87 -10.60 -5.61
CA SER A 34 5.36 -11.70 -4.77
C SER A 34 6.47 -12.26 -3.87
N GLY A 35 6.12 -12.59 -2.62
CA GLY A 35 7.06 -13.03 -1.60
C GLY A 35 7.94 -11.93 -1.00
N GLY A 36 7.88 -10.70 -1.53
CA GLY A 36 8.59 -9.55 -0.98
C GLY A 36 7.98 -9.04 0.33
N LEU A 37 8.79 -8.39 1.16
CA LEU A 37 8.30 -7.71 2.37
C LEU A 37 7.74 -6.33 2.03
N SER A 38 6.55 -6.03 2.55
CA SER A 38 5.86 -4.74 2.40
C SER A 38 5.51 -4.16 3.76
N LEU A 39 5.94 -2.92 4.02
CA LEU A 39 5.42 -2.13 5.13
C LEU A 39 4.10 -1.47 4.69
N GLN A 40 3.03 -1.79 5.39
CA GLN A 40 1.71 -1.21 5.19
C GLN A 40 1.31 -0.40 6.42
N LEU A 41 0.88 0.84 6.20
CA LEU A 41 0.48 1.76 7.26
C LEU A 41 -0.78 2.51 6.86
N GLY A 42 -1.77 2.51 7.75
CA GLY A 42 -3.01 3.28 7.61
C GLY A 42 -3.19 4.26 8.77
N PHE A 43 -3.80 5.41 8.48
CA PHE A 43 -4.13 6.45 9.46
C PHE A 43 -5.41 7.17 9.02
N GLY A 44 -6.21 7.65 9.96
CA GLY A 44 -7.48 8.30 9.64
C GLY A 44 -8.21 8.91 10.84
N ALA A 45 -9.44 9.39 10.60
CA ALA A 45 -10.25 10.09 11.59
C ALA A 45 -10.52 9.21 12.84
N GLY A 46 -10.21 9.76 14.03
CA GLY A 46 -10.24 9.04 15.31
C GLY A 46 -9.55 9.78 16.48
N LEU A 47 -8.25 10.04 16.52
CA LEU A 47 -7.19 9.64 15.60
C LEU A 47 -6.73 8.22 15.92
N VAL A 48 -6.62 7.40 14.88
CA VAL A 48 -6.16 6.01 14.97
C VAL A 48 -5.16 5.71 13.87
N TYR A 49 -4.27 4.77 14.13
CA TYR A 49 -3.27 4.29 13.19
C TYR A 49 -3.00 2.80 13.43
N ALA A 50 -2.57 2.11 12.38
CA ALA A 50 -2.08 0.74 12.45
C ALA A 50 -1.05 0.50 11.35
N ALA A 51 -0.05 -0.32 11.64
CA ALA A 51 0.98 -0.68 10.68
C ALA A 51 1.48 -2.11 10.90
N GLN A 52 1.90 -2.75 9.82
CA GLN A 52 2.46 -4.09 9.83
C GLN A 52 3.41 -4.29 8.66
N VAL A 53 4.37 -5.20 8.83
CA VAL A 53 5.14 -5.75 7.72
C VAL A 53 4.49 -7.07 7.32
N VAL A 54 4.16 -7.21 6.04
CA VAL A 54 3.55 -8.42 5.48
C VAL A 54 4.39 -8.99 4.34
N VAL A 55 4.28 -10.29 4.11
CA VAL A 55 4.77 -10.92 2.88
C VAL A 55 3.71 -10.71 1.80
N LEU A 56 4.11 -10.15 0.66
CA LEU A 56 3.22 -9.95 -0.48
C LEU A 56 2.84 -11.31 -1.11
N PRO A 57 1.59 -11.44 -1.60
CA PRO A 57 1.12 -12.66 -2.23
C PRO A 57 1.90 -12.96 -3.51
#